data_AF-A0A090TH18-F1
#
_entry.id   AF-A0A090TH18-F1
#
_cell.length_a   1.000
_cell.length_b   1.000
_cell.length_c   1.000
_cell.angle_alpha   90.00
_cell.angle_beta   90.00
_cell.angle_gamma   90.00
#
_symmetry.space_group_name_H-M   'P 1'
#
loop_
_entity.id
_entity.type
_entity.pdbx_description
1 polymer ?
#
loop_
_entity_poly.entity_id
_entity_poly.type
_entity_poly.pdbx_seq_one_letter_code
_entity_poly.pdbx_strand_id
1 'polypeptide(L)'
;MSDSVVVYAPASIGNVSVGFDVLGAAVSPVDGTLLGDCVEVRLGDKPFDLATKGSFVDKLPSDPKENIVYDCWKVYARELDKKGVTLKPVYMTLEKNMPIGSGLGSSACSIVAALDALNQFHGNPLNETELLALMGEMEGQISGGIHYDNVAPCYLGGVQLMLEELGIISQEVPCFDEWYWVMAYPGIKVSTAEAREILPSQYRRQDIIAHGRHLAGFIHACHSNQPELAAKMIKDVIAEPYRAKLLPGFSKARE
;
A
#
# COMPACT_ATOMS: atom_id res chain seq x y z
N MET A 1 13.53 25.69 9.51
CA MET A 1 13.25 24.27 9.16
C MET A 1 12.45 23.71 10.30
N SER A 2 11.39 22.94 10.05
CA SER A 2 10.59 22.38 11.14
C SER A 2 11.43 21.40 11.96
N ASP A 3 11.29 21.45 13.28
CA ASP A 3 12.00 20.54 14.20
C ASP A 3 11.48 19.10 14.11
N SER A 4 10.33 18.92 13.46
CA SER A 4 9.71 17.63 13.14
C SER A 4 8.95 17.66 11.81
N VAL A 5 8.73 16.48 11.24
CA VAL A 5 7.87 16.22 10.08
C VAL A 5 6.88 15.14 10.51
N VAL A 6 5.60 15.31 10.15
CA VAL A 6 4.56 14.31 10.37
C VAL A 6 3.92 14.01 9.04
N VAL A 7 3.85 12.73 8.68
CA VAL A 7 3.16 12.26 7.48
C VAL A 7 2.02 11.34 7.88
N TYR A 8 0.85 11.56 7.28
CA TYR A 8 -0.29 10.66 7.31
C TYR A 8 -0.33 9.89 5.98
N ALA A 9 -0.49 8.57 6.07
CA ALA A 9 -0.58 7.70 4.90
C ALA A 9 -1.93 6.94 4.94
N PRO A 10 -2.80 7.14 3.93
CA PRO A 10 -4.15 6.59 3.92
C PRO A 10 -4.18 5.10 3.59
N ALA A 11 -5.27 4.44 3.99
CA ALA A 11 -5.59 3.09 3.57
C ALA A 11 -5.71 2.99 2.04
N SER A 12 -5.43 1.80 1.52
CA SER A 12 -5.55 1.49 0.10
C SER A 12 -6.23 0.15 -0.15
N ILE A 13 -6.78 0.02 -1.35
CA ILE A 13 -7.36 -1.21 -1.91
C ILE A 13 -6.38 -1.73 -2.95
N GLY A 14 -5.69 -2.83 -2.65
CA GLY A 14 -4.93 -3.57 -3.65
C GLY A 14 -5.84 -4.35 -4.61
N ASN A 15 -5.39 -4.56 -5.84
CA ASN A 15 -6.03 -5.30 -6.95
C ASN A 15 -7.32 -4.69 -7.53
N VAL A 16 -8.12 -3.99 -6.72
CA VAL A 16 -9.44 -3.43 -7.08
C VAL A 16 -10.37 -4.49 -7.71
N SER A 17 -10.20 -5.76 -7.32
CA SER A 17 -10.94 -6.93 -7.84
C SER A 17 -10.89 -7.10 -9.38
N VAL A 18 -9.89 -6.52 -10.07
CA VAL A 18 -9.75 -6.67 -11.53
C VAL A 18 -8.31 -6.71 -12.03
N GLY A 19 -7.39 -5.99 -11.37
CA GLY A 19 -5.98 -5.89 -11.74
C GLY A 19 -5.08 -6.44 -10.65
N PHE A 20 -5.02 -7.77 -10.53
CA PHE A 20 -4.17 -8.43 -9.53
C PHE A 20 -2.71 -7.98 -9.62
N ASP A 21 -2.13 -7.51 -8.51
CA ASP A 21 -0.79 -6.89 -8.37
C ASP A 21 -0.51 -5.64 -9.22
N VAL A 22 -1.38 -5.28 -10.17
CA VAL A 22 -1.15 -4.20 -11.14
C VAL A 22 -2.06 -2.99 -10.97
N LEU A 23 -3.06 -3.04 -10.10
CA LEU A 23 -4.00 -1.93 -9.91
C LEU A 23 -4.28 -1.73 -8.43
N GLY A 24 -4.34 -0.47 -7.99
CA GLY A 24 -4.70 -0.14 -6.61
C GLY A 24 -5.34 1.23 -6.48
N ALA A 25 -6.00 1.49 -5.36
CA ALA A 25 -6.69 2.76 -5.11
C ALA A 25 -6.52 3.23 -3.66
N ALA A 26 -6.26 4.52 -3.46
CA ALA A 26 -6.33 5.13 -2.13
C ALA A 26 -7.79 5.47 -1.80
N VAL A 27 -8.13 5.36 -0.52
CA VAL A 27 -9.49 5.66 -0.05
C VAL A 27 -9.47 6.69 1.07
N SER A 28 -10.52 7.52 1.09
CA SER A 28 -10.76 8.49 2.15
C SER A 28 -12.21 8.38 2.62
N PRO A 29 -12.48 8.24 3.92
CA PRO A 29 -13.84 8.26 4.46
C PRO A 29 -14.56 9.58 4.14
N VAL A 30 -15.82 9.46 3.70
CA VAL A 30 -16.67 10.61 3.34
C VAL A 30 -17.00 11.53 4.52
N ASP A 31 -16.89 11.02 5.75
CA ASP A 31 -17.13 11.75 6.98
C ASP A 31 -15.89 12.54 7.48
N GLY A 32 -14.78 12.46 6.74
CA GLY A 32 -13.53 13.13 7.07
C GLY A 32 -12.72 12.45 8.17
N THR A 33 -13.13 11.27 8.63
CA THR A 33 -12.31 10.47 9.54
C THR A 33 -11.02 10.01 8.85
N LEU A 34 -9.92 9.92 9.61
CA LEU A 34 -8.66 9.43 9.10
C LEU A 34 -8.60 7.91 9.23
N LEU A 35 -8.48 7.24 8.08
CA LEU A 35 -8.27 5.79 7.98
C LEU A 35 -6.89 5.54 7.38
N GLY A 36 -5.88 5.54 8.24
CA GLY A 36 -4.48 5.43 7.86
C GLY A 36 -3.56 5.51 9.08
N ASP A 37 -2.26 5.36 8.87
CA ASP A 37 -1.24 5.51 9.93
C ASP A 37 -0.53 6.86 9.83
N CYS A 38 0.05 7.30 10.94
CA CYS A 38 0.93 8.47 10.95
C CYS A 38 2.34 8.10 11.38
N VAL A 39 3.35 8.74 10.79
CA VAL A 39 4.73 8.69 11.28
C VAL A 39 5.24 10.11 11.49
N GLU A 40 5.72 10.37 12.70
CA GLU A 40 6.48 11.57 13.03
C GLU A 40 7.98 11.26 13.00
N VAL A 41 8.76 12.16 12.41
CA VAL A 41 10.22 12.17 12.44
C VAL A 41 10.68 13.49 13.03
N ARG A 42 11.49 13.45 14.08
CA ARG A 42 12.15 14.61 14.67
C ARG A 42 13.61 14.32 14.94
N LEU A 43 14.38 15.36 15.27
CA LEU A 43 15.78 15.18 15.66
C LEU A 43 15.88 14.28 16.91
N GLY A 44 16.77 13.29 16.85
CA GLY A 44 17.06 12.37 17.95
C GLY A 44 18.46 12.57 18.53
N ASP A 45 18.69 12.00 19.71
CA ASP A 45 20.00 11.99 20.39
C ASP A 45 20.84 10.74 20.06
N LYS A 46 20.25 9.78 19.36
CA LYS A 46 20.83 8.51 18.92
C LYS A 46 20.65 8.35 17.41
N PRO A 47 21.40 7.46 16.74
CA PRO A 47 21.19 7.21 15.31
C PRO A 47 19.73 6.89 14.96
N PHE A 48 19.07 6.10 15.80
CA PHE A 48 17.66 5.75 15.69
C PHE A 48 17.06 5.50 17.07
N ASP A 49 15.85 6.00 17.28
CA ASP A 49 14.96 5.63 18.38
C ASP A 49 13.52 5.62 17.85
N LEU A 50 12.68 4.70 18.34
CA LEU A 50 11.30 4.53 17.86
C LEU A 50 10.34 4.37 19.04
N ALA A 51 9.34 5.24 19.08
CA ALA A 51 8.15 5.07 19.89
C ALA A 51 6.98 4.60 19.02
N THR A 52 6.04 3.91 19.65
CA THR A 52 4.82 3.44 19.01
C THR A 52 3.61 3.84 19.87
N LYS A 53 2.52 4.21 19.20
CA LYS A 53 1.21 4.52 19.81
C LYS A 53 0.09 4.16 18.83
N GLY A 54 -1.16 4.41 19.20
CA GLY A 54 -2.32 4.17 18.34
C GLY A 54 -3.10 2.90 18.70
N SER A 55 -4.26 2.73 18.07
CA SER A 55 -5.25 1.71 18.42
C SER A 55 -4.78 0.26 18.26
N PHE A 56 -3.78 0.02 17.41
CA PHE A 56 -3.24 -1.31 17.12
C PHE A 56 -1.78 -1.48 17.55
N VAL A 57 -1.29 -0.64 18.45
CA VAL A 57 0.09 -0.67 18.95
C VAL A 57 0.48 -2.02 19.55
N ASP A 58 -0.44 -2.68 20.27
CA ASP A 58 -0.21 -3.98 20.91
C ASP A 58 0.01 -5.14 19.91
N LYS A 59 -0.19 -4.89 18.61
CA LYS A 59 0.06 -5.86 17.54
C LYS A 59 1.43 -5.70 16.89
N LEU A 60 2.18 -4.65 17.27
CA LEU A 60 3.53 -4.41 16.77
C LEU A 60 4.56 -5.27 17.53
N PRO A 61 5.72 -5.55 16.93
CA PRO A 61 6.84 -6.18 17.63
C PRO A 61 7.27 -5.36 18.84
N SER A 62 7.65 -6.04 19.93
CA SER A 62 8.15 -5.38 21.14
C SER A 62 9.57 -4.83 20.98
N ASP A 63 10.38 -5.44 20.11
CA ASP A 63 11.70 -4.92 19.75
C ASP A 63 11.53 -3.90 18.60
N PRO A 64 11.92 -2.63 18.79
CA PRO A 64 11.92 -1.62 17.72
C PRO A 64 12.67 -2.06 16.45
N LYS A 65 13.67 -2.94 16.57
CA LYS A 65 14.46 -3.43 15.42
C LYS A 65 13.74 -4.46 14.57
N GLU A 66 12.65 -5.03 15.06
CA GLU A 66 11.76 -5.91 14.28
C GLU A 66 10.60 -5.13 13.65
N ASN A 67 10.50 -3.82 13.93
CA ASN A 67 9.45 -2.98 13.38
C ASN A 67 9.79 -2.54 11.95
N ILE A 68 8.79 -2.58 11.07
CA ILE A 68 8.87 -2.13 9.67
C ILE A 68 9.45 -0.72 9.51
N VAL A 69 9.20 0.19 10.45
CA VAL A 69 9.71 1.57 10.42
C VAL A 69 11.23 1.61 10.63
N TYR A 70 11.77 0.69 11.42
CA TYR A 70 13.22 0.52 11.54
C TYR A 70 13.84 0.00 10.24
N ASP A 71 13.18 -0.96 9.58
CA ASP A 71 13.64 -1.43 8.28
C ASP A 71 13.59 -0.32 7.22
N CYS A 72 12.53 0.50 7.21
CA CYS A 72 12.43 1.70 6.37
C CYS A 72 13.61 2.66 6.62
N TRP A 73 13.94 2.94 7.89
CA TRP A 73 15.09 3.77 8.24
C TRP A 73 16.41 3.19 7.74
N LYS A 74 16.63 1.87 7.86
CA LYS A 74 17.85 1.20 7.36
C LYS A 74 17.99 1.31 5.84
N VAL A 75 16.91 1.01 5.09
CA VAL A 75 16.98 1.06 3.62
C VAL A 75 17.11 2.50 3.12
N TYR A 76 16.48 3.46 3.81
CA TYR A 76 16.65 4.88 3.51
C TYR A 76 18.09 5.36 3.79
N ALA A 77 18.68 4.96 4.92
CA ALA A 77 20.08 5.23 5.26
C ALA A 77 21.04 4.72 4.17
N ARG A 78 20.78 3.51 3.65
CA ARG A 78 21.53 2.91 2.53
C ARG A 78 21.46 3.78 1.27
N GLU A 79 20.30 4.33 0.93
CA GLU A 79 20.18 5.20 -0.26
C GLU A 79 20.81 6.58 -0.06
N LEU A 80 20.78 7.14 1.16
CA LEU A 80 21.48 8.40 1.46
C LEU A 80 22.99 8.26 1.36
N ASP A 81 23.54 7.14 1.85
CA ASP A 81 24.99 6.85 1.76
C ASP A 81 25.47 6.84 0.31
N LYS A 82 24.72 6.18 -0.59
CA LYS A 82 25.01 6.20 -2.04
C LYS A 82 25.01 7.59 -2.65
N LYS A 83 24.22 8.53 -2.10
CA LYS A 83 24.12 9.92 -2.56
C LYS A 83 25.08 10.87 -1.83
N GLY A 84 25.86 10.38 -0.87
CA GLY A 84 26.73 11.21 -0.04
C GLY A 84 25.97 12.19 0.86
N VAL A 85 24.71 11.88 1.19
CA VAL A 85 23.86 12.70 2.07
C VAL A 85 24.00 12.17 3.50
N THR A 86 24.30 13.06 4.45
CA THR A 86 24.41 12.67 5.87
C THR A 86 23.03 12.33 6.44
N LEU A 87 22.88 11.10 6.91
CA LEU A 87 21.73 10.68 7.72
C LEU A 87 21.80 11.37 9.09
N LYS A 88 20.75 12.12 9.43
CA LYS A 88 20.62 12.74 10.75
C LYS A 88 20.18 11.71 11.79
N PRO A 89 20.56 11.87 13.08
CA PRO A 89 19.97 11.06 14.14
C PRO A 89 18.47 11.37 14.25
N VAL A 90 17.65 10.33 14.30
CA VAL A 90 16.18 10.47 14.29
C VAL A 90 15.55 9.86 15.53
N TYR A 91 14.52 10.54 16.04
CA TYR A 91 13.51 9.96 16.91
C TYR A 91 12.22 9.86 16.10
N MET A 92 11.72 8.65 15.90
CA MET A 92 10.51 8.38 15.13
C MET A 92 9.37 7.98 16.05
N THR A 93 8.14 8.36 15.70
CA THR A 93 6.93 7.86 16.36
C THR A 93 5.97 7.30 15.33
N LEU A 94 5.68 6.00 15.40
CA LEU A 94 4.63 5.37 14.61
C LEU A 94 3.31 5.40 15.38
N GLU A 95 2.31 6.06 14.83
CA GLU A 95 0.92 5.94 15.28
C GLU A 95 0.18 4.91 14.44
N LYS A 96 0.05 3.70 14.99
CA LYS A 96 -0.55 2.54 14.32
C LYS A 96 -2.05 2.51 14.57
N ASN A 97 -2.80 3.07 13.64
CA ASN A 97 -4.25 3.19 13.67
C ASN A 97 -4.93 2.16 12.75
N MET A 98 -4.17 1.51 11.86
CA MET A 98 -4.68 0.48 10.97
C MET A 98 -4.51 -0.95 11.51
N PRO A 99 -5.54 -1.82 11.39
CA PRO A 99 -5.43 -3.22 11.75
C PRO A 99 -4.47 -3.98 10.83
N ILE A 100 -3.51 -4.70 11.40
CA ILE A 100 -2.49 -5.47 10.66
C ILE A 100 -3.12 -6.69 9.98
N GLY A 101 -2.85 -6.88 8.68
CA GLY A 101 -3.38 -8.00 7.89
C GLY A 101 -4.90 -7.95 7.68
N SER A 102 -5.44 -6.74 7.62
CA SER A 102 -6.86 -6.46 7.36
C SER A 102 -7.25 -6.42 5.88
N GLY A 103 -6.26 -6.37 4.98
CA GLY A 103 -6.46 -6.09 3.55
C GLY A 103 -6.60 -4.61 3.20
N LEU A 104 -6.37 -3.70 4.16
CA LEU A 104 -6.51 -2.24 4.01
C LEU A 104 -5.17 -1.50 3.73
N GLY A 105 -4.16 -2.19 3.22
CA GLY A 105 -2.83 -1.59 3.00
C GLY A 105 -2.11 -1.19 4.29
N SER A 106 -2.33 -1.89 5.42
CA SER A 106 -1.74 -1.52 6.73
C SER A 106 -0.20 -1.45 6.72
N SER A 107 0.50 -2.35 6.03
CA SER A 107 1.97 -2.27 5.89
C SER A 107 2.36 -1.06 5.03
N ALA A 108 1.67 -0.89 3.89
CA ALA A 108 1.89 0.22 2.98
C ALA A 108 1.72 1.58 3.67
N CYS A 109 0.71 1.75 4.52
CA CYS A 109 0.53 2.97 5.32
C CYS A 109 1.79 3.28 6.15
N SER A 110 2.31 2.29 6.89
CA SER A 110 3.50 2.48 7.72
C SER A 110 4.77 2.73 6.89
N ILE A 111 4.93 2.05 5.76
CA ILE A 111 6.09 2.23 4.85
C ILE A 111 6.05 3.63 4.24
N VAL A 112 4.93 4.02 3.65
CA VAL A 112 4.75 5.31 2.97
C VAL A 112 4.97 6.45 3.95
N ALA A 113 4.28 6.41 5.11
CA ALA A 113 4.45 7.45 6.13
C ALA A 113 5.90 7.55 6.62
N ALA A 114 6.59 6.42 6.84
CA ALA A 114 7.96 6.43 7.33
C ALA A 114 8.96 6.97 6.29
N LEU A 115 8.90 6.46 5.06
CA LEU A 115 9.85 6.85 4.01
C LEU A 115 9.63 8.29 3.54
N ASP A 116 8.38 8.73 3.40
CA ASP A 116 8.08 10.11 3.04
C ASP A 116 8.47 11.09 4.17
N ALA A 117 8.17 10.77 5.44
CA ALA A 117 8.58 11.62 6.56
C ALA A 117 10.12 11.70 6.68
N LEU A 118 10.83 10.59 6.46
CA LEU A 118 12.29 10.56 6.43
C LEU A 118 12.85 11.41 5.27
N ASN A 119 12.27 11.31 4.07
CA ASN A 119 12.70 12.06 2.90
C ASN A 119 12.54 13.57 3.13
N GLN A 120 11.35 14.00 3.57
CA GLN A 120 11.05 15.39 3.91
C GLN A 120 11.94 15.94 5.02
N PHE A 121 12.17 15.17 6.10
CA PHE A 121 13.04 15.56 7.22
C PHE A 121 14.51 15.80 6.80
N HIS A 122 14.95 15.11 5.75
CA HIS A 122 16.29 15.28 5.18
C HIS A 122 16.32 16.25 3.98
N GLY A 123 15.22 16.94 3.67
CA GLY A 123 15.17 17.93 2.59
C GLY A 123 14.98 17.32 1.19
N ASN A 124 14.28 16.20 1.09
CA ASN A 124 13.92 15.50 -0.14
C ASN A 124 15.10 15.08 -1.05
N PRO A 125 16.09 14.34 -0.53
CA PRO A 125 17.21 13.83 -1.34
C PRO A 125 16.83 12.72 -2.35
N LEU A 126 15.73 12.02 -2.13
CA LEU A 126 15.17 11.04 -3.06
C LEU A 126 14.00 11.67 -3.83
N ASN A 127 13.97 11.48 -5.14
CA ASN A 127 12.82 11.86 -5.96
C ASN A 127 11.66 10.86 -5.76
N GLU A 128 10.48 11.19 -6.31
CA GLU A 128 9.27 10.40 -6.19
C GLU A 128 9.44 8.94 -6.63
N THR A 129 10.06 8.71 -7.80
CA THR A 129 10.32 7.37 -8.34
C THR A 129 11.28 6.57 -7.47
N GLU A 130 12.36 7.19 -6.99
CA GLU A 130 13.33 6.54 -6.10
C GLU A 130 12.68 6.15 -4.76
N LEU A 131 11.83 7.02 -4.22
CA LEU A 131 11.13 6.77 -2.97
C LEU A 131 10.09 5.65 -3.13
N LEU A 132 9.31 5.67 -4.21
CA LEU A 132 8.32 4.65 -4.50
C LEU A 132 8.97 3.28 -4.78
N ALA A 133 10.12 3.24 -5.46
CA ALA A 133 10.91 2.01 -5.63
C ALA A 133 11.32 1.42 -4.27
N LEU A 134 11.79 2.27 -3.35
CA LEU A 134 12.15 1.88 -1.99
C LEU A 134 10.95 1.36 -1.19
N MET A 135 9.77 1.97 -1.37
CA MET A 135 8.52 1.51 -0.75
C MET A 135 8.13 0.11 -1.24
N GLY A 136 8.27 -0.17 -2.55
CA GLY A 136 7.99 -1.51 -3.11
C GLY A 136 8.99 -2.58 -2.66
N GLU A 137 10.27 -2.23 -2.55
CA GLU A 137 11.28 -3.12 -1.95
C GLU A 137 10.88 -3.53 -0.52
N MET A 138 10.41 -2.56 0.27
CA MET A 138 9.97 -2.80 1.65
C MET A 138 8.72 -3.69 1.72
N GLU A 139 7.72 -3.48 0.87
CA GLU A 139 6.56 -4.39 0.79
C GLU A 139 7.00 -5.81 0.43
N GLY A 140 7.95 -5.95 -0.51
CA GLY A 140 8.45 -7.25 -0.93
C GLY A 140 9.13 -8.06 0.16
N GLN A 141 9.86 -7.40 1.07
CA GLN A 141 10.47 -8.05 2.23
C GLN A 141 9.43 -8.64 3.20
N ILE A 142 8.20 -8.12 3.21
CA ILE A 142 7.13 -8.51 4.13
C ILE A 142 6.23 -9.58 3.51
N SER A 143 5.87 -9.42 2.24
CA SER A 143 4.87 -10.24 1.57
C SER A 143 5.46 -11.40 0.76
N GLY A 144 6.78 -11.42 0.56
CA GLY A 144 7.50 -12.45 -0.19
C GLY A 144 7.63 -12.18 -1.69
N GLY A 145 7.20 -11.00 -2.16
CA GLY A 145 7.39 -10.56 -3.54
C GLY A 145 7.13 -9.06 -3.68
N ILE A 146 7.91 -8.37 -4.51
CA ILE A 146 7.73 -6.92 -4.73
C ILE A 146 6.37 -6.69 -5.39
N HIS A 147 5.60 -5.75 -4.85
CA HIS A 147 4.37 -5.24 -5.46
C HIS A 147 4.12 -3.79 -5.04
N TYR A 148 3.50 -3.01 -5.93
CA TYR A 148 3.30 -1.57 -5.76
C TYR A 148 1.84 -1.17 -5.55
N ASP A 149 0.91 -2.11 -5.74
CA ASP A 149 -0.54 -1.90 -5.73
C ASP A 149 -1.14 -1.31 -4.45
N ASN A 150 -0.40 -1.33 -3.35
CA ASN A 150 -0.80 -0.65 -2.11
C ASN A 150 0.01 0.61 -1.84
N VAL A 151 1.34 0.57 -2.01
CA VAL A 151 2.22 1.71 -1.73
C VAL A 151 2.08 2.85 -2.74
N ALA A 152 1.90 2.55 -4.03
CA ALA A 152 1.73 3.56 -5.07
C ALA A 152 0.46 4.40 -4.86
N PRO A 153 -0.75 3.83 -4.72
CA PRO A 153 -1.93 4.66 -4.43
C PRO A 153 -1.86 5.31 -3.04
N CYS A 154 -1.31 4.64 -2.03
CA CYS A 154 -1.14 5.23 -0.70
C CYS A 154 -0.27 6.49 -0.72
N TYR A 155 0.78 6.51 -1.55
CA TYR A 155 1.70 7.64 -1.68
C TYR A 155 1.20 8.71 -2.67
N LEU A 156 0.73 8.31 -3.85
CA LEU A 156 0.39 9.21 -4.96
C LEU A 156 -1.09 9.62 -5.01
N GLY A 157 -1.95 8.90 -4.28
CA GLY A 157 -3.39 9.07 -4.32
C GLY A 157 -4.06 8.45 -5.56
N GLY A 158 -5.38 8.60 -5.62
CA GLY A 158 -6.20 8.17 -6.75
C GLY A 158 -6.17 6.65 -6.99
N VAL A 159 -6.50 6.27 -8.22
CA VAL A 159 -6.33 4.90 -8.72
C VAL A 159 -5.01 4.86 -9.49
N GLN A 160 -4.13 3.93 -9.14
CA GLN A 160 -2.81 3.76 -9.75
C GLN A 160 -2.77 2.43 -10.51
N LEU A 161 -2.23 2.45 -11.73
CA LEU A 161 -1.90 1.28 -12.56
C LEU A 161 -0.38 1.11 -12.60
N MET A 162 0.12 -0.07 -12.22
CA MET A 162 1.54 -0.39 -12.22
C MET A 162 2.00 -0.70 -13.64
N LEU A 163 3.11 -0.08 -14.06
CA LEU A 163 3.68 -0.20 -15.41
C LEU A 163 5.09 -0.79 -15.38
N GLU A 164 5.91 -0.36 -14.42
CA GLU A 164 7.29 -0.83 -14.21
C GLU A 164 8.17 -0.79 -15.48
N GLU A 165 7.97 0.23 -16.32
CA GLU A 165 8.62 0.35 -17.64
C GLU A 165 8.94 1.82 -17.93
N LEU A 166 9.97 2.08 -18.74
CA LEU A 166 10.47 3.44 -19.05
C LEU A 166 10.79 4.30 -17.81
N GLY A 167 11.15 3.66 -16.69
CA GLY A 167 11.41 4.36 -15.42
C GLY A 167 10.16 4.86 -14.70
N ILE A 168 8.98 4.38 -15.09
CA ILE A 168 7.69 4.73 -14.48
C ILE A 168 7.18 3.50 -13.72
N ILE A 169 6.96 3.66 -12.41
CA ILE A 169 6.41 2.57 -11.58
C ILE A 169 4.90 2.48 -11.77
N SER A 170 4.18 3.60 -11.64
CA SER A 170 2.74 3.65 -11.84
C SER A 170 2.28 4.94 -12.52
N GLN A 171 1.05 4.92 -13.03
CA GLN A 171 0.34 6.11 -13.49
C GLN A 171 -1.11 6.11 -13.00
N GLU A 172 -1.66 7.32 -12.88
CA GLU A 172 -3.05 7.51 -12.49
C GLU A 172 -4.02 7.01 -13.57
N VAL A 173 -5.08 6.34 -13.12
CA VAL A 173 -6.24 5.95 -13.93
C VAL A 173 -7.42 6.81 -13.48
N PRO A 174 -8.13 7.50 -14.40
CA PRO A 174 -9.31 8.27 -14.02
C PRO A 174 -10.38 7.35 -13.42
N CYS A 175 -11.06 7.85 -12.40
CA CYS A 175 -12.17 7.15 -11.76
C CYS A 175 -13.46 7.98 -11.89
N PHE A 176 -14.53 7.48 -11.28
CA PHE A 176 -15.86 8.08 -11.37
C PHE A 176 -16.19 8.78 -10.05
N ASP A 177 -16.46 10.09 -10.10
CA ASP A 177 -16.76 10.90 -8.92
C ASP A 177 -18.04 10.45 -8.19
N GLU A 178 -18.93 9.76 -8.90
CA GLU A 178 -20.19 9.23 -8.35
C GLU A 178 -20.01 7.90 -7.59
N TRP A 179 -18.82 7.29 -7.62
CA TRP A 179 -18.56 6.02 -6.95
C TRP A 179 -18.18 6.22 -5.48
N TYR A 180 -18.81 5.42 -4.62
CA TYR A 180 -18.48 5.32 -3.21
C TYR A 180 -17.96 3.92 -2.90
N TRP A 181 -16.85 3.85 -2.18
CA TRP A 181 -16.19 2.60 -1.78
C TRP A 181 -16.57 2.27 -0.35
N VAL A 182 -17.43 1.26 -0.16
CA VAL A 182 -17.83 0.81 1.17
C VAL A 182 -16.83 -0.23 1.68
N MET A 183 -16.05 0.16 2.70
CA MET A 183 -15.02 -0.68 3.31
C MET A 183 -15.59 -1.42 4.53
N ALA A 184 -15.58 -2.76 4.50
CA ALA A 184 -16.06 -3.60 5.59
C ALA A 184 -14.94 -4.48 6.16
N TYR A 185 -14.34 -4.06 7.28
CA TYR A 185 -13.33 -4.85 7.99
C TYR A 185 -14.00 -5.90 8.90
N PRO A 186 -13.83 -7.21 8.65
CA PRO A 186 -14.55 -8.27 9.38
C PRO A 186 -13.99 -8.58 10.78
N GLY A 187 -12.97 -7.86 11.25
CA GLY A 187 -12.33 -8.14 12.55
C GLY A 187 -11.37 -9.34 12.56
N ILE A 188 -11.22 -10.05 11.43
CA ILE A 188 -10.25 -11.14 11.27
C ILE A 188 -8.98 -10.67 10.56
N LYS A 189 -7.89 -11.41 10.73
CA LYS A 189 -6.60 -11.16 10.08
C LYS A 189 -6.29 -12.31 9.12
N VAL A 190 -5.88 -11.97 7.90
CA VAL A 190 -5.27 -12.89 6.95
C VAL A 190 -3.91 -12.31 6.58
N SER A 191 -2.84 -13.11 6.67
CA SER A 191 -1.50 -12.61 6.31
C SER A 191 -1.38 -12.49 4.78
N THR A 192 -0.68 -11.46 4.30
CA THR A 192 -0.46 -11.27 2.86
C THR A 192 0.28 -12.46 2.24
N ALA A 193 1.24 -13.03 2.96
CA ALA A 193 1.99 -14.21 2.55
C ALA A 193 1.08 -15.44 2.37
N GLU A 194 0.24 -15.77 3.36
CA GLU A 194 -0.72 -16.88 3.27
C GLU A 194 -1.73 -16.68 2.12
N ALA A 195 -2.21 -15.46 1.93
CA ALA A 195 -3.10 -15.11 0.83
C ALA A 195 -2.42 -15.22 -0.54
N ARG A 196 -1.08 -15.10 -0.64
CA ARG A 196 -0.31 -15.35 -1.86
C ARG A 196 -0.04 -16.85 -2.06
N GLU A 197 0.26 -17.58 -1.00
CA GLU A 197 0.60 -19.00 -1.05
C GLU A 197 -0.56 -19.89 -1.54
N ILE A 198 -1.80 -19.51 -1.26
CA ILE A 198 -2.99 -20.25 -1.72
C ILE A 198 -3.25 -20.16 -3.23
N LEU A 199 -2.57 -19.25 -3.94
CA LEU A 199 -2.78 -19.04 -5.37
C LEU A 199 -2.13 -20.19 -6.17
N PRO A 200 -2.79 -20.69 -7.24
CA PRO A 200 -2.20 -21.75 -8.05
C PRO A 200 -0.99 -21.22 -8.83
N SER A 201 -0.02 -22.11 -9.07
CA SER A 201 1.16 -21.80 -9.90
C SER A 201 0.84 -21.73 -11.40
N GLN A 202 -0.32 -22.24 -11.83
CA GLN A 202 -0.75 -22.28 -13.22
C GLN A 202 -2.24 -21.99 -13.35
N TYR A 203 -2.60 -21.25 -14.40
CA TYR A 203 -3.98 -20.92 -14.75
C TYR A 203 -4.31 -21.48 -16.14
N ARG A 204 -5.60 -21.72 -16.39
CA ARG A 204 -6.03 -22.14 -17.73
C ARG A 204 -5.90 -20.95 -18.67
N ARG A 205 -5.59 -21.22 -19.93
CA ARG A 205 -5.56 -20.21 -21.00
C ARG A 205 -6.80 -19.32 -21.02
N GLN A 206 -7.98 -19.91 -20.77
CA GLN A 206 -9.24 -19.16 -20.77
C GLN A 206 -9.34 -18.17 -19.61
N ASP A 207 -8.76 -18.48 -18.45
CA ASP A 207 -8.76 -17.59 -17.29
C ASP A 207 -7.83 -16.40 -17.55
N ILE A 208 -6.68 -16.62 -18.19
CA ILE A 208 -5.77 -15.55 -18.61
C ILE A 208 -6.43 -14.61 -19.64
N ILE A 209 -7.11 -15.18 -20.65
CA ILE A 209 -7.87 -14.38 -21.63
C ILE A 209 -8.97 -13.56 -20.92
N ALA A 210 -9.68 -14.18 -19.96
CA ALA A 210 -10.71 -13.49 -19.20
C ALA A 210 -10.13 -12.35 -18.36
N HIS A 211 -9.02 -12.57 -17.64
CA HIS A 211 -8.33 -11.55 -16.86
C HIS A 211 -7.91 -10.36 -17.74
N GLY A 212 -7.24 -10.62 -18.86
CA GLY A 212 -6.85 -9.56 -19.80
C GLY A 212 -8.03 -8.77 -20.35
N ARG A 213 -9.15 -9.44 -20.69
CA ARG A 213 -10.38 -8.78 -21.13
C ARG A 213 -10.98 -7.88 -20.04
N HIS A 214 -11.02 -8.36 -18.79
CA HIS A 214 -11.59 -7.61 -17.67
C HIS A 214 -10.76 -6.37 -17.34
N LEU A 215 -9.43 -6.53 -17.22
CA LEU A 215 -8.53 -5.41 -16.96
C LEU A 215 -8.55 -4.38 -18.09
N ALA A 216 -8.38 -4.81 -19.35
CA ALA A 216 -8.41 -3.89 -20.49
C ALA A 216 -9.76 -3.17 -20.64
N GLY A 217 -10.87 -3.89 -20.40
CA GLY A 217 -12.20 -3.31 -20.42
C GLY A 217 -12.42 -2.29 -19.31
N PHE A 218 -11.94 -2.56 -18.10
CA PHE A 218 -11.99 -1.63 -16.97
C PHE A 218 -11.22 -0.34 -17.27
N ILE A 219 -9.96 -0.46 -17.71
CA ILE A 219 -9.12 0.70 -18.06
C ILE A 219 -9.73 1.51 -19.21
N HIS A 220 -10.22 0.83 -20.26
CA HIS A 220 -10.94 1.50 -21.35
C HIS A 220 -12.15 2.28 -20.83
N ALA A 221 -12.97 1.67 -19.97
CA ALA A 221 -14.17 2.28 -19.42
C ALA A 221 -13.86 3.50 -18.54
N CYS A 222 -12.80 3.45 -17.74
CA CYS A 222 -12.28 4.59 -16.98
C CYS A 222 -11.95 5.78 -17.90
N HIS A 223 -11.12 5.56 -18.93
CA HIS A 223 -10.72 6.64 -19.84
C HIS A 223 -11.81 7.14 -20.80
N SER A 224 -12.84 6.32 -21.05
CA SER A 224 -13.98 6.67 -21.90
C SER A 224 -15.23 7.09 -21.12
N ASN A 225 -15.11 7.26 -19.81
CA ASN A 225 -16.18 7.64 -18.89
C ASN A 225 -17.44 6.76 -18.99
N GLN A 226 -17.27 5.43 -18.92
CA GLN A 226 -18.35 4.44 -19.00
C GLN A 226 -18.50 3.67 -17.66
N PRO A 227 -19.13 4.26 -16.62
CA PRO A 227 -19.17 3.69 -15.27
C PRO A 227 -19.84 2.30 -15.22
N GLU A 228 -20.94 2.09 -15.96
CA GLU A 228 -21.60 0.79 -15.99
C GLU A 228 -20.73 -0.32 -16.59
N LEU A 229 -19.97 0.01 -17.65
CA LEU A 229 -19.03 -0.93 -18.25
C LEU A 229 -17.89 -1.24 -17.29
N ALA A 230 -17.32 -0.22 -16.62
CA ALA A 230 -16.27 -0.40 -15.63
C ALA A 230 -16.74 -1.36 -14.52
N ALA A 231 -17.92 -1.13 -13.94
CA ALA A 231 -18.50 -2.00 -12.92
C ALA A 231 -18.70 -3.44 -13.39
N LYS A 232 -19.13 -3.65 -14.64
CA LYS A 232 -19.28 -5.01 -15.22
C LYS A 232 -17.94 -5.70 -15.51
N MET A 233 -16.86 -4.93 -15.64
CA MET A 233 -15.51 -5.44 -15.86
C MET A 233 -14.77 -5.78 -14.57
N ILE A 234 -15.21 -5.28 -13.41
CA ILE A 234 -14.66 -5.67 -12.09
C ILE A 234 -14.99 -7.14 -11.81
N LYS A 235 -14.07 -8.02 -12.21
CA LYS A 235 -14.13 -9.46 -12.01
C LYS A 235 -12.73 -10.01 -11.87
N ASP A 236 -12.47 -10.62 -10.72
CA ASP A 236 -11.21 -11.28 -10.47
C ASP A 236 -11.32 -12.80 -10.69
N VAL A 237 -10.51 -13.30 -11.64
CA VAL A 237 -10.37 -14.73 -11.94
C VAL A 237 -9.02 -15.28 -11.51
N ILE A 238 -8.15 -14.43 -10.95
CA ILE A 238 -6.79 -14.75 -10.52
C ILE A 238 -6.78 -15.07 -9.03
N ALA A 239 -7.25 -14.17 -8.16
CA ALA A 239 -7.09 -14.34 -6.71
C ALA A 239 -8.40 -14.66 -5.96
N GLU A 240 -9.48 -13.93 -6.24
CA GLU A 240 -10.76 -14.04 -5.52
C GLU A 240 -11.28 -15.49 -5.41
N PRO A 241 -11.30 -16.33 -6.47
CA PRO A 241 -11.82 -17.71 -6.38
C PRO A 241 -11.06 -18.61 -5.39
N TYR A 242 -9.79 -18.29 -5.12
CA TYR A 242 -8.92 -19.05 -4.22
C TYR A 242 -8.91 -18.45 -2.81
N ARG A 243 -8.84 -17.11 -2.72
CA ARG A 243 -8.81 -16.37 -1.45
C ARG A 243 -10.16 -16.30 -0.74
N ALA A 244 -11.29 -16.35 -1.45
CA ALA A 244 -12.61 -16.30 -0.83
C ALA A 244 -12.83 -17.37 0.26
N LYS A 245 -12.12 -18.49 0.19
CA LYS A 245 -12.14 -19.57 1.20
C LYS A 245 -11.57 -19.15 2.55
N LEU A 246 -10.68 -18.15 2.56
CA LEU A 246 -10.08 -17.58 3.77
C LEU A 246 -10.97 -16.51 4.41
N LEU A 247 -12.10 -16.15 3.76
CA LEU A 247 -12.96 -15.04 4.15
C LEU A 247 -14.38 -15.55 4.50
N PRO A 248 -14.61 -15.94 5.76
CA PRO A 248 -15.94 -16.36 6.22
C PRO A 248 -17.00 -15.30 5.90
N GLY A 249 -18.10 -15.72 5.27
CA GLY A 249 -19.22 -14.85 4.92
C GLY A 249 -19.04 -14.03 3.64
N PHE A 250 -17.86 -14.04 3.00
CA PHE A 250 -17.59 -13.25 1.78
C PHE A 250 -18.58 -13.56 0.65
N SER A 251 -18.78 -14.84 0.31
CA SER A 251 -19.70 -15.22 -0.76
C SER A 251 -21.14 -14.77 -0.51
N LYS A 252 -21.58 -14.80 0.76
CA LYS A 252 -22.93 -14.38 1.15
C LYS A 252 -23.08 -12.85 1.10
N ALA A 253 -22.02 -12.09 1.37
CA ALA A 253 -22.04 -10.64 1.25
C ALA A 253 -22.05 -10.14 -0.20
N ARG A 254 -21.59 -10.98 -1.15
CA ARG A 254 -21.57 -10.68 -2.58
C ARG A 254 -22.91 -10.92 -3.28
N GLU A 255 -23.78 -11.75 -2.69
CA GLU A 255 -25.16 -12.03 -3.16
C GLU A 255 -26.11 -10.87 -2.86
#